data_AF-A0A382CLV8-F1
#
_entry.id   AF-A0A382CLV8-F1
#
_cell.length_a   1.000
_cell.length_b   1.000
_cell.length_c   1.000
_cell.angle_alpha   90.00
_cell.angle_beta   90.00
_cell.angle_gamma   90.00
#
_symmetry.space_group_name_H-M   'P 1'
#
loop_
_entity.id
_entity.type
_entity.pdbx_description
1 polymer ?
#
loop_
_entity_poly.entity_id
_entity_poly.type
_entity_poly.pdbx_seq_one_letter_code
_entity_poly.pdbx_strand_id
1 'polypeptide(L)'
;MDSYIDVKYVSLISPYLQQFKKKGDFLWNFRCPYCGDSQKSRTKARGFVYRRKNDLFYKCHNCGAGTTLGKLIQYLDSKTYNDYIFERYKKGVKTNNPEPEFKFDEPIFRKKGILKNLKSISDLSTDHPARKIIEERSIPFESFSDLYLCESFYQFTNTLIPNKFPSLDGDHPRLLIPFRDEQGEVFAYQGRAFGKEQPKYITIKLEERDKIFGLDRVDKSKHVYVVEGPLDSLFLDNCIAIAGVDVPQMDCDFTVIFDNEPRNKELLKQIERVIEKGHRVVLWPDQMNWKDINDMIIHGYTKSQIQEIITDNTFCGAAARLRFAEWRKINA
;
A
#
# COMPACT_ATOMS: atom_id res chain seq x y z
N MET A 1 -20.06 -35.49 6.22
CA MET A 1 -19.30 -36.56 6.92
C MET A 1 -17.83 -36.21 6.77
N ASP A 2 -17.20 -35.55 7.74
CA ASP A 2 -15.82 -35.04 7.54
C ASP A 2 -14.97 -35.10 8.82
N SER A 3 -15.11 -36.20 9.56
CA SER A 3 -14.36 -36.45 10.79
C SER A 3 -12.87 -36.79 10.56
N TYR A 4 -12.41 -36.90 9.31
CA TYR A 4 -11.05 -37.28 8.97
C TYR A 4 -10.05 -36.12 9.11
N ILE A 5 -10.47 -34.90 8.76
CA ILE A 5 -9.61 -33.70 8.91
C ILE A 5 -9.33 -33.47 10.40
N ASP A 6 -10.37 -33.46 11.23
CA ASP A 6 -10.23 -33.24 12.66
C ASP A 6 -9.30 -34.30 13.31
N VAL A 7 -9.43 -35.58 12.93
CA VAL A 7 -8.55 -36.67 13.41
C VAL A 7 -7.09 -36.49 12.93
N LYS A 8 -6.90 -36.11 11.66
CA LYS A 8 -5.57 -35.81 11.10
C LYS A 8 -4.90 -34.72 11.93
N TYR A 9 -5.60 -33.62 12.20
CA TYR A 9 -5.03 -32.48 12.91
C TYR A 9 -4.82 -32.74 14.41
N VAL A 10 -5.65 -33.57 15.04
CA VAL A 10 -5.36 -34.10 16.39
C VAL A 10 -4.05 -34.90 16.41
N SER A 11 -3.77 -35.66 15.35
CA SER A 11 -2.53 -36.43 15.22
C SER A 11 -1.32 -35.52 14.97
N LEU A 12 -1.47 -34.47 14.16
CA LEU A 12 -0.43 -33.48 13.88
C LEU A 12 -0.03 -32.68 15.13
N ILE A 13 -0.99 -32.31 15.99
CA ILE A 13 -0.66 -31.59 17.22
C ILE A 13 -0.17 -32.50 18.35
N SER A 14 -0.21 -33.82 18.18
CA SER A 14 0.17 -34.78 19.24
C SER A 14 1.59 -34.60 19.81
N PRO A 15 2.63 -34.18 19.03
CA PRO A 15 3.95 -33.93 19.58
C PRO A 15 4.00 -32.79 20.60
N TYR A 16 3.08 -31.82 20.50
CA TYR A 16 2.96 -30.70 21.44
C TYR A 16 2.20 -31.08 22.72
N LEU A 17 1.59 -32.26 22.76
CA LEU A 17 0.72 -32.70 23.85
C LEU A 17 1.41 -33.77 24.70
N GLN A 18 1.77 -33.40 25.94
CA GLN A 18 2.38 -34.35 26.87
C GLN A 18 1.39 -35.46 27.27
N GLN A 19 1.87 -36.70 27.34
CA GLN A 19 1.08 -37.89 27.70
C GLN A 19 -0.11 -38.17 26.79
N PHE A 20 0.05 -37.84 25.51
CA PHE A 20 -0.94 -38.10 24.50
C PHE A 20 -1.23 -39.60 24.35
N LYS A 21 -2.51 -39.96 24.52
CA LYS A 21 -3.03 -41.32 24.41
C LYS A 21 -4.35 -41.31 23.65
N LYS A 22 -4.46 -42.12 22.60
CA LYS A 22 -5.74 -42.42 21.97
C LYS A 22 -6.48 -43.46 22.82
N LYS A 23 -7.71 -43.13 23.24
CA LYS A 23 -8.56 -43.96 24.11
C LYS A 23 -9.76 -44.56 23.38
N GLY A 24 -10.06 -44.07 22.18
CA GLY A 24 -11.06 -44.59 21.27
C GLY A 24 -10.95 -43.88 19.92
N ASP A 25 -11.87 -44.16 18.98
CA ASP A 25 -11.79 -43.61 17.63
C ASP A 25 -11.84 -42.08 17.58
N PHE A 26 -12.60 -41.48 18.50
CA PHE A 26 -12.75 -40.04 18.63
C PHE A 26 -12.57 -39.56 20.08
N LEU A 27 -11.66 -40.19 20.81
CA LEU A 27 -11.35 -39.86 22.19
C LEU A 27 -9.83 -39.92 22.43
N TRP A 28 -9.25 -38.80 22.83
CA TRP A 28 -7.85 -38.68 23.19
C TRP A 28 -7.71 -38.06 24.57
N ASN A 29 -6.70 -38.48 25.30
CA ASN A 29 -6.36 -38.03 26.63
C ASN A 29 -4.92 -37.54 26.66
N PHE A 30 -4.67 -36.42 27.34
CA PHE A 30 -3.34 -35.83 27.48
C PHE A 30 -3.31 -34.86 28.66
N ARG A 31 -2.10 -34.45 29.04
CA ARG A 31 -1.87 -33.41 30.06
C ARG A 31 -2.34 -32.07 29.51
N CYS A 32 -3.16 -31.35 30.27
CA CYS A 32 -3.76 -30.08 29.83
C CYS A 32 -2.67 -29.06 29.45
N PRO A 33 -2.64 -28.55 28.20
CA PRO A 33 -1.63 -27.56 27.79
C PRO A 33 -1.86 -26.18 28.45
N TYR A 34 -3.10 -25.84 28.82
CA TYR A 34 -3.41 -24.54 29.44
C TYR A 34 -2.95 -24.42 30.89
N CYS A 35 -3.09 -25.47 31.70
CA CYS A 35 -2.80 -25.40 33.15
C CYS A 35 -1.71 -26.37 33.62
N GLY A 36 -1.17 -27.20 32.73
CA GLY A 36 -0.17 -28.20 33.09
C GLY A 36 -0.68 -29.28 34.07
N ASP A 37 -1.98 -29.36 34.34
CA ASP A 37 -2.64 -30.40 35.13
C ASP A 37 -2.27 -30.46 36.63
N SER A 38 -1.09 -30.96 37.01
CA SER A 38 -0.66 -31.03 38.41
C SER A 38 0.83 -30.72 38.53
N GLN A 39 1.18 -29.78 39.40
CA GLN A 39 2.58 -29.48 39.71
C GLN A 39 3.24 -30.62 40.51
N LYS A 40 2.48 -31.34 41.37
CA LYS A 40 2.98 -32.44 42.20
C LYS A 40 3.12 -33.76 41.44
N SER A 41 2.24 -34.03 40.48
CA SER A 41 2.25 -35.29 39.72
C SER A 41 2.43 -35.02 38.23
N ARG A 42 3.57 -35.47 37.70
CA ARG A 42 3.87 -35.38 36.27
C ARG A 42 2.99 -36.32 35.43
N THR A 43 2.41 -37.37 36.01
CA THR A 43 1.62 -38.41 35.32
C THR A 43 0.12 -38.13 35.19
N LYS A 44 -0.38 -37.02 35.74
CA LYS A 44 -1.80 -36.66 35.61
C LYS A 44 -2.09 -36.05 34.24
N ALA A 45 -3.09 -36.63 33.57
CA ALA A 45 -3.61 -36.23 32.27
C ALA A 45 -5.15 -36.18 32.32
N ARG A 46 -5.71 -34.98 32.48
CA ARG A 46 -7.14 -34.68 32.62
C ARG A 46 -7.65 -33.77 31.49
N GLY A 47 -6.85 -33.56 30.45
CA GLY A 47 -7.27 -32.97 29.19
C GLY A 47 -7.80 -34.06 28.26
N PHE A 48 -8.91 -33.78 27.59
CA PHE A 48 -9.54 -34.70 26.65
C PHE A 48 -9.95 -33.98 25.38
N VAL A 49 -9.72 -34.62 24.24
CA VAL A 49 -10.41 -34.30 22.98
C VAL A 49 -11.43 -35.39 22.75
N TYR A 50 -12.69 -35.02 22.53
CA TYR A 50 -13.80 -35.94 22.36
C TYR A 50 -14.78 -35.43 21.31
N ARG A 51 -15.51 -36.35 20.67
CA ARG A 51 -16.54 -36.01 19.69
C ARG A 51 -17.86 -35.65 20.37
N ARG A 52 -18.48 -34.56 19.91
CA ARG A 52 -19.88 -34.23 20.19
C ARG A 52 -20.58 -33.91 18.88
N LYS A 53 -21.63 -34.67 18.54
CA LYS A 53 -22.23 -34.65 17.20
C LYS A 53 -21.15 -34.95 16.13
N ASN A 54 -20.90 -34.00 15.24
CA ASN A 54 -19.95 -34.16 14.13
C ASN A 54 -18.59 -33.51 14.37
N ASP A 55 -18.40 -32.76 15.46
CA ASP A 55 -17.17 -32.00 15.70
C ASP A 55 -16.41 -32.52 16.92
N LEU A 56 -15.09 -32.27 16.93
CA LEU A 56 -14.22 -32.53 18.07
C LEU A 56 -14.10 -31.30 18.99
N PHE A 57 -14.17 -31.56 20.29
CA PHE A 57 -14.06 -30.55 21.35
C PHE A 57 -12.99 -30.94 22.35
N TYR A 58 -12.35 -29.93 22.92
CA TYR A 58 -11.42 -30.07 24.03
C TYR A 58 -12.10 -29.75 25.36
N LYS A 59 -11.81 -30.53 26.40
CA LYS A 59 -12.18 -30.21 27.79
C LYS A 59 -11.10 -30.67 28.76
N CYS A 60 -10.82 -29.83 29.75
CA CYS A 60 -10.02 -30.16 30.91
C CYS A 60 -10.89 -30.37 32.14
N HIS A 61 -10.74 -31.52 32.81
CA HIS A 61 -11.41 -31.82 34.09
C HIS A 61 -10.64 -31.31 35.32
N ASN A 62 -9.50 -30.62 35.13
CA ASN A 62 -8.77 -29.97 36.21
C ASN A 62 -9.11 -28.48 36.32
N CYS A 63 -8.80 -27.69 35.28
CA CYS A 63 -9.02 -26.24 35.27
C CYS A 63 -10.37 -25.83 34.66
N GLY A 64 -11.17 -26.78 34.17
CA GLY A 64 -12.46 -26.49 33.55
C GLY A 64 -12.41 -25.93 32.14
N ALA A 65 -11.24 -25.58 31.60
CA ALA A 65 -11.07 -25.06 30.24
C ALA A 65 -11.75 -25.98 29.21
N GLY A 66 -12.62 -25.44 28.36
CA GLY A 66 -13.28 -26.16 27.28
C GLY A 66 -13.36 -25.30 26.03
N THR A 67 -13.04 -25.88 24.87
CA THR A 67 -12.98 -25.14 23.61
C THR A 67 -13.16 -26.07 22.40
N THR A 68 -13.24 -25.52 21.19
CA THR A 68 -13.28 -26.31 19.94
C THR A 68 -11.89 -26.87 19.62
N LEU A 69 -11.81 -27.93 18.81
CA LEU A 69 -10.51 -28.42 18.33
C LEU A 69 -9.69 -27.32 17.66
N GLY A 70 -10.31 -26.48 16.82
CA GLY A 70 -9.61 -25.39 16.14
C GLY A 70 -8.92 -24.42 17.11
N LYS A 71 -9.63 -23.99 18.17
CA LYS A 71 -9.05 -23.10 19.19
C LYS A 71 -7.95 -23.78 20.03
N LEU A 72 -8.04 -25.09 20.22
CA LEU A 72 -6.94 -25.85 20.85
C LEU A 72 -5.71 -25.86 19.94
N ILE A 73 -5.87 -26.10 18.64
CA ILE A 73 -4.77 -26.07 17.67
C ILE A 73 -4.15 -24.67 17.64
N GLN A 74 -4.97 -23.62 17.57
CA GLN A 74 -4.51 -22.22 17.58
C GLN A 74 -3.67 -21.87 18.80
N TYR A 75 -4.02 -22.42 19.97
CA TYR A 75 -3.27 -22.21 21.20
C TYR A 75 -1.90 -22.90 21.19
N LEU A 76 -1.77 -24.04 20.51
CA LEU A 76 -0.53 -24.82 20.46
C LEU A 76 0.41 -24.34 19.34
N ASP A 77 -0.14 -24.09 18.16
CA ASP A 77 0.61 -23.65 16.98
C ASP A 77 -0.30 -22.91 15.99
N SER A 78 0.01 -21.64 15.75
CA SER A 78 -0.75 -20.77 14.84
C SER A 78 -0.62 -21.20 13.37
N LYS A 79 0.49 -21.82 12.97
CA LYS A 79 0.70 -22.29 11.61
C LYS A 79 -0.19 -23.50 11.28
N THR A 80 -0.16 -24.52 12.14
CA THR A 80 -1.03 -25.70 12.02
C THR A 80 -2.51 -25.31 12.06
N TYR A 81 -2.88 -24.24 12.79
CA TYR A 81 -4.25 -23.72 12.78
C TYR A 81 -4.66 -23.16 11.42
N ASN A 82 -3.81 -22.38 10.75
CA ASN A 82 -4.11 -21.86 9.42
C ASN A 82 -4.30 -22.99 8.40
N ASP A 83 -3.44 -24.01 8.44
CA ASP A 83 -3.56 -25.19 7.57
C ASP A 83 -4.86 -25.97 7.85
N TYR A 84 -5.22 -26.15 9.12
CA TYR A 84 -6.46 -26.79 9.55
C TYR A 84 -7.70 -26.08 9.02
N ILE A 85 -7.73 -24.75 9.15
CA ILE A 85 -8.83 -23.92 8.68
C ILE A 85 -8.93 -23.98 7.15
N PHE A 86 -7.81 -23.84 6.45
CA PHE A 86 -7.76 -23.93 4.98
C PHE A 86 -8.27 -25.28 4.46
N GLU A 87 -7.85 -26.40 5.05
CA GLU A 87 -8.33 -27.73 4.66
C GLU A 87 -9.82 -27.94 4.94
N ARG A 88 -10.34 -27.42 6.06
CA ARG A 88 -11.78 -27.45 6.38
C ARG A 88 -12.59 -26.63 5.37
N TYR A 89 -12.10 -25.46 4.96
CA TYR A 89 -12.73 -24.62 3.93
C TYR A 89 -12.75 -25.29 2.56
N LYS A 90 -11.62 -25.86 2.11
CA LYS A 90 -11.51 -26.52 0.80
C LYS A 90 -12.50 -27.67 0.60
N LYS A 91 -12.91 -28.34 1.69
CA LYS A 91 -13.91 -29.42 1.66
C LYS A 91 -15.35 -28.97 1.89
N GLY A 92 -15.60 -27.67 2.02
CA GLY A 92 -16.95 -27.14 2.24
C GLY A 92 -17.53 -27.48 3.62
N VAL A 93 -16.69 -27.76 4.62
CA VAL A 93 -17.16 -28.00 6.00
C VAL A 93 -17.57 -26.66 6.60
N LYS A 94 -18.88 -26.42 6.71
CA LYS A 94 -19.41 -25.26 7.43
C LYS A 94 -19.05 -25.39 8.91
N THR A 95 -18.12 -24.58 9.38
CA THR A 95 -17.73 -24.54 10.79
C THR A 95 -18.40 -23.34 11.47
N ASN A 96 -18.73 -23.44 12.77
CA ASN A 96 -19.09 -22.28 13.59
C ASN A 96 -17.89 -21.38 13.92
N ASN A 97 -16.75 -21.53 13.24
CA ASN A 97 -15.68 -20.55 13.32
C ASN A 97 -16.04 -19.38 12.41
N PRO A 98 -15.77 -18.12 12.81
CA PRO A 98 -15.98 -16.98 11.94
C PRO A 98 -15.29 -17.25 10.60
N GLU A 99 -16.03 -16.99 9.51
CA GLU A 99 -15.44 -16.91 8.18
C GLU A 99 -14.22 -15.97 8.29
N PRO A 100 -13.06 -16.33 7.73
CA PRO A 100 -12.01 -15.35 7.57
C PRO A 100 -12.65 -14.17 6.85
N GLU A 101 -12.78 -13.04 7.54
CA GLU A 101 -13.20 -11.79 6.93
C GLU A 101 -12.12 -11.44 5.92
N PHE A 102 -12.31 -11.90 4.69
CA PHE A 102 -11.66 -11.29 3.57
C PHE A 102 -12.31 -9.92 3.41
N LYS A 103 -11.69 -8.90 4.02
CA LYS A 103 -11.92 -7.53 3.62
C LYS A 103 -11.36 -7.37 2.22
N PHE A 104 -12.16 -7.74 1.23
CA PHE A 104 -11.97 -7.24 -0.11
C PHE A 104 -12.53 -5.83 -0.08
N ASP A 105 -11.65 -4.84 -0.13
CA ASP A 105 -12.10 -3.48 -0.42
C ASP A 105 -12.83 -3.55 -1.77
N GLU A 106 -14.09 -3.11 -1.79
CA GLU A 106 -14.85 -3.07 -3.04
C GLU A 106 -14.04 -2.25 -4.07
N PRO A 107 -13.89 -2.73 -5.32
CA PRO A 107 -13.18 -1.96 -6.33
C PRO A 107 -13.89 -0.61 -6.51
N ILE A 108 -13.18 0.47 -6.20
CA ILE A 108 -13.69 1.83 -6.32
C ILE A 108 -13.87 2.12 -7.82
N PHE A 109 -15.11 2.00 -8.31
CA PHE A 109 -15.46 2.37 -9.69
C PHE A 109 -15.49 3.89 -9.83
N ARG A 110 -14.35 4.46 -10.21
CA ARG A 110 -14.21 5.90 -10.45
C ARG A 110 -15.07 6.32 -11.63
N LYS A 111 -15.82 7.41 -11.49
CA LYS A 111 -16.55 8.01 -12.61
C LYS A 111 -15.52 8.43 -13.68
N LYS A 112 -15.68 7.92 -14.89
CA LYS A 112 -14.76 8.23 -15.99
C LYS A 112 -14.84 9.70 -16.42
N GLY A 113 -15.96 10.39 -16.19
CA GLY A 113 -16.10 11.83 -16.47
C GLY A 113 -15.55 12.24 -17.83
N ILE A 114 -14.66 13.23 -17.84
CA ILE A 114 -13.94 13.73 -19.03
C ILE A 114 -13.02 12.69 -19.70
N LEU A 115 -12.66 11.62 -18.99
CA LEU A 115 -11.72 10.57 -19.45
C LEU A 115 -12.43 9.42 -20.17
N LYS A 116 -13.77 9.48 -20.32
CA LYS A 116 -14.58 8.38 -20.87
C LYS A 116 -14.11 7.89 -22.24
N ASN A 117 -13.56 8.80 -23.05
CA ASN A 117 -13.12 8.51 -24.42
C ASN A 117 -11.62 8.21 -24.52
N LEU A 118 -10.89 8.22 -23.41
CA LEU A 118 -9.47 7.88 -23.37
C LEU A 118 -9.28 6.42 -22.98
N LYS A 119 -8.26 5.78 -23.56
CA LYS A 119 -7.85 4.43 -23.16
C LYS A 119 -6.93 4.53 -21.95
N SER A 120 -7.21 3.76 -20.91
CA SER A 120 -6.27 3.63 -19.80
C SER A 120 -5.03 2.86 -20.27
N ILE A 121 -3.89 3.04 -19.61
CA ILE A 121 -2.67 2.29 -19.93
C ILE A 121 -2.89 0.79 -19.71
N SER A 122 -3.73 0.40 -18.74
CA SER A 122 -4.09 -1.01 -18.53
C SER A 122 -4.89 -1.62 -19.67
N ASP A 123 -5.66 -0.81 -20.42
CA ASP A 123 -6.45 -1.28 -21.58
C ASP A 123 -5.60 -1.46 -22.85
N LEU A 124 -4.35 -0.98 -22.85
CA LEU A 124 -3.44 -1.11 -23.99
C LEU A 124 -2.80 -2.51 -24.02
N SER A 125 -2.54 -3.00 -25.24
CA SER A 125 -1.80 -4.26 -25.41
C SER A 125 -0.40 -4.14 -24.81
N THR A 126 0.15 -5.27 -24.34
CA THR A 126 1.51 -5.36 -23.77
C THR A 126 2.59 -4.85 -24.73
N ASP A 127 2.34 -4.93 -26.04
CA ASP A 127 3.27 -4.44 -27.05
C ASP A 127 3.14 -2.95 -27.38
N HIS A 128 2.14 -2.27 -26.84
CA HIS A 128 1.87 -0.88 -27.14
C HIS A 128 3.01 0.03 -26.64
N PRO A 129 3.56 0.95 -27.47
CA PRO A 129 4.68 1.80 -27.09
C PRO A 129 4.44 2.61 -25.81
N ALA A 130 3.28 3.24 -25.69
CA ALA A 130 2.91 3.98 -24.48
C ALA A 130 2.95 3.12 -23.21
N ARG A 131 2.50 1.86 -23.28
CA ARG A 131 2.52 0.94 -22.14
C ARG A 131 3.95 0.54 -21.79
N LYS A 132 4.77 0.17 -22.79
CA LYS A 132 6.18 -0.16 -22.60
C LYS A 132 6.95 0.96 -21.90
N ILE A 133 6.73 2.22 -22.29
CA ILE A 133 7.38 3.38 -21.64
C ILE A 133 6.99 3.48 -20.15
N ILE A 134 5.74 3.17 -19.79
CA ILE A 134 5.29 3.20 -18.39
C ILE A 134 5.88 2.01 -17.60
N GLU A 135 5.94 0.83 -18.21
CA GLU A 135 6.58 -0.36 -17.64
C GLU A 135 8.09 -0.17 -17.43
N GLU A 136 8.79 0.46 -18.37
CA GLU A 136 10.21 0.83 -18.26
C GLU A 136 10.46 1.81 -17.10
N ARG A 137 9.46 2.63 -16.77
CA ARG A 137 9.50 3.49 -15.57
C ARG A 137 9.17 2.74 -14.28
N SER A 138 8.93 1.44 -14.34
CA SER A 138 8.58 0.59 -13.20
C SER A 138 7.37 1.07 -12.42
N ILE A 139 6.47 1.83 -13.06
CA ILE A 139 5.24 2.32 -12.40
C ILE A 139 4.43 1.09 -11.92
N PRO A 140 3.84 1.12 -10.72
CA PRO A 140 3.07 -0.01 -10.22
C PRO A 140 1.85 -0.33 -11.11
N PHE A 141 1.60 -1.61 -11.37
CA PHE A 141 0.56 -2.06 -12.31
C PHE A 141 -0.85 -1.61 -11.89
N GLU A 142 -1.11 -1.53 -10.59
CA GLU A 142 -2.37 -1.01 -10.03
C GLU A 142 -2.68 0.42 -10.50
N SER A 143 -1.63 1.21 -10.78
CA SER A 143 -1.76 2.60 -11.23
C SER A 143 -2.09 2.72 -12.72
N PHE A 144 -1.93 1.66 -13.52
CA PHE A 144 -2.11 1.72 -14.98
C PHE A 144 -3.56 2.04 -15.37
N SER A 145 -4.51 1.66 -14.52
CA SER A 145 -5.94 1.92 -14.72
C SER A 145 -6.33 3.40 -14.54
N ASP A 146 -5.48 4.19 -13.87
CA ASP A 146 -5.70 5.62 -13.62
C ASP A 146 -4.76 6.52 -14.43
N LEU A 147 -3.98 5.94 -15.34
CA LEU A 147 -3.16 6.64 -16.31
C LEU A 147 -3.74 6.42 -17.70
N TYR A 148 -3.74 7.44 -18.55
CA TYR A 148 -4.43 7.39 -19.84
C TYR A 148 -3.52 7.77 -20.99
N LEU A 149 -3.69 7.12 -22.13
CA LEU A 149 -3.13 7.59 -23.39
C LEU A 149 -4.05 8.66 -23.96
N CYS A 150 -3.50 9.87 -24.14
CA CYS A 150 -4.14 10.93 -24.91
C CYS A 150 -3.36 11.10 -26.23
N GLU A 151 -3.95 10.66 -27.35
CA GLU A 151 -3.27 10.62 -28.65
C GLU A 151 -3.01 12.02 -29.23
N SER A 152 -3.94 12.96 -28.99
CA SER A 152 -3.83 14.36 -29.40
C SER A 152 -4.20 15.26 -28.21
N PHE A 153 -3.19 15.71 -27.46
CA PHE A 153 -3.38 16.38 -26.17
C PHE A 153 -3.98 17.78 -26.31
N TYR A 154 -3.52 18.58 -27.28
CA TYR A 154 -4.05 19.93 -27.53
C TYR A 154 -5.47 19.85 -28.05
N GLN A 155 -5.71 18.97 -29.02
CA GLN A 155 -7.05 18.74 -29.56
C GLN A 155 -8.01 18.28 -28.46
N PHE A 156 -7.63 17.29 -27.65
CA PHE A 156 -8.43 16.83 -26.52
C PHE A 156 -8.73 17.96 -25.54
N THR A 157 -7.72 18.74 -25.16
CA THR A 157 -7.90 19.87 -24.24
C THR A 157 -8.87 20.89 -24.79
N ASN A 158 -8.81 21.20 -26.08
CA ASN A 158 -9.72 22.14 -26.74
C ASN A 158 -11.19 21.66 -26.75
N THR A 159 -11.46 20.36 -26.59
CA THR A 159 -12.83 19.86 -26.41
C THR A 159 -13.42 20.18 -25.04
N LEU A 160 -12.56 20.40 -24.04
CA LEU A 160 -12.95 20.71 -22.66
C LEU A 160 -12.89 22.21 -22.37
N ILE A 161 -11.85 22.88 -22.86
CA ILE A 161 -11.65 24.32 -22.73
C ILE A 161 -11.48 24.88 -24.15
N PRO A 162 -12.56 25.40 -24.76
CA PRO A 162 -12.50 25.92 -26.13
C PRO A 162 -11.36 26.91 -26.32
N ASN A 163 -10.57 26.72 -27.39
CA ASN A 163 -9.46 27.59 -27.78
C ASN A 163 -8.34 27.74 -26.72
N LYS A 164 -8.15 26.75 -25.84
CA LYS A 164 -7.01 26.73 -24.89
C LYS A 164 -5.67 26.68 -25.60
N PHE A 165 -5.59 25.92 -26.70
CA PHE A 165 -4.47 25.87 -27.63
C PHE A 165 -4.93 26.44 -28.98
N PRO A 166 -4.59 27.71 -29.31
CA PRO A 166 -5.03 28.35 -30.55
C PRO A 166 -4.45 27.71 -31.82
N SER A 167 -3.27 27.09 -31.73
CA SER A 167 -2.70 26.24 -32.78
C SER A 167 -2.55 24.82 -32.26
N LEU A 168 -2.75 23.84 -33.15
CA LEU A 168 -2.49 22.43 -32.90
C LEU A 168 -1.09 22.00 -33.39
N ASP A 169 -0.27 22.95 -33.85
CA ASP A 169 1.11 22.66 -34.24
C ASP A 169 1.90 22.15 -33.04
N GLY A 170 2.58 21.02 -33.23
CA GLY A 170 3.31 20.35 -32.15
C GLY A 170 2.40 19.62 -31.15
N ASP A 171 1.12 19.39 -31.46
CA ASP A 171 0.32 18.42 -30.72
C ASP A 171 0.89 17.01 -30.93
N HIS A 172 0.99 16.27 -29.84
CA HIS A 172 1.57 14.93 -29.85
C HIS A 172 0.99 14.10 -28.70
N PRO A 173 1.11 12.76 -28.76
CA PRO A 173 0.63 11.89 -27.70
C PRO A 173 1.27 12.21 -26.35
N ARG A 174 0.45 12.21 -25.30
CA ARG A 174 0.88 12.41 -23.91
C ARG A 174 0.22 11.42 -22.97
N LEU A 175 0.95 11.02 -21.93
CA LEU A 175 0.40 10.32 -20.79
C LEU A 175 -0.42 11.32 -19.98
N LEU A 176 -1.73 11.11 -19.93
CA LEU A 176 -2.64 11.92 -19.15
C LEU A 176 -2.77 11.37 -17.73
N ILE A 177 -2.50 12.23 -16.75
CA ILE A 177 -2.54 11.97 -15.31
C ILE A 177 -3.66 12.83 -14.70
N PRO A 178 -4.79 12.26 -14.29
CA PRO A 178 -5.92 13.02 -13.77
C PRO A 178 -5.71 13.44 -12.31
N PHE A 179 -6.12 14.65 -11.95
CA PHE A 179 -6.14 15.16 -10.59
C PHE A 179 -7.58 15.18 -10.13
N ARG A 180 -7.85 14.49 -9.02
CA ARG A 180 -9.20 14.27 -8.50
C ARG A 180 -9.36 14.89 -7.13
N ASP A 181 -10.54 15.44 -6.88
CA ASP A 181 -10.91 15.91 -5.55
C ASP A 181 -11.24 14.73 -4.62
N GLU A 182 -11.60 15.03 -3.37
CA GLU A 182 -11.98 14.04 -2.37
C GLU A 182 -13.24 13.23 -2.75
N GLN A 183 -14.04 13.71 -3.72
CA GLN A 183 -15.21 13.01 -4.25
C GLN A 183 -14.87 12.16 -5.49
N GLY A 184 -13.63 12.23 -5.99
CA GLY A 184 -13.15 11.51 -7.15
C GLY A 184 -13.40 12.20 -8.49
N GLU A 185 -13.93 13.43 -8.49
CA GLU A 185 -14.20 14.22 -9.70
C GLU A 185 -12.92 14.88 -10.21
N VAL A 186 -12.73 14.89 -11.53
CA VAL A 186 -11.50 15.43 -12.16
C VAL A 186 -11.58 16.94 -12.26
N PHE A 187 -10.73 17.66 -11.52
CA PHE A 187 -10.67 19.13 -11.54
C PHE A 187 -9.44 19.67 -12.31
N ALA A 188 -8.43 18.84 -12.54
CA ALA A 188 -7.26 19.16 -13.35
C ALA A 188 -6.65 17.88 -13.93
N TYR A 189 -5.72 18.02 -14.88
CA TYR A 189 -4.92 16.91 -15.36
C TYR A 189 -3.57 17.39 -15.88
N GLN A 190 -2.59 16.49 -15.90
CA GLN A 190 -1.31 16.70 -16.55
C GLN A 190 -1.16 15.83 -17.78
N GLY A 191 -0.55 16.38 -18.83
CA GLY A 191 -0.04 15.64 -19.98
C GLY A 191 1.48 15.55 -19.93
N ARG A 192 2.02 14.37 -19.64
CA ARG A 192 3.45 14.10 -19.73
C ARG A 192 3.82 13.62 -21.14
N ALA A 193 4.84 14.22 -21.74
CA ALA A 193 5.40 13.75 -23.01
C ALA A 193 5.98 12.32 -22.85
N PHE A 194 5.74 11.47 -23.83
CA PHE A 194 6.34 10.13 -23.89
C PHE A 194 7.79 10.15 -24.34
N GLY A 195 8.16 11.12 -25.20
CA GLY A 195 9.50 11.26 -25.75
C GLY A 195 10.26 12.43 -25.13
N LYS A 196 10.96 13.17 -26.01
CA LYS A 196 11.83 14.30 -25.66
C LYS A 196 11.17 15.67 -25.92
N GLU A 197 9.88 15.67 -26.22
CA GLU A 197 9.12 16.87 -26.53
C GLU A 197 9.06 17.79 -25.31
N GLN A 198 9.14 19.10 -25.56
CA GLN A 198 9.09 20.13 -24.53
C GLN A 198 7.80 20.96 -24.65
N PRO A 199 7.18 21.34 -23.52
CA PRO A 199 7.58 20.98 -22.15
C PRO A 199 7.26 19.52 -21.81
N LYS A 200 8.09 18.90 -20.96
CA LYS A 200 7.92 17.52 -20.49
C LYS A 200 6.55 17.29 -19.85
N TYR A 201 6.04 18.27 -19.12
CA TYR A 201 4.70 18.25 -18.52
C TYR A 201 3.92 19.50 -18.91
N ILE A 202 2.65 19.32 -19.24
CA ILE A 202 1.68 20.41 -19.40
C ILE A 202 0.56 20.17 -18.41
N THR A 203 0.23 21.16 -17.57
CA THR A 203 -0.88 21.05 -16.63
C THR A 203 -2.07 21.85 -17.12
N ILE A 204 -3.25 21.24 -17.13
CA ILE A 204 -4.52 21.87 -17.46
C ILE A 204 -5.40 21.87 -16.21
N LYS A 205 -5.86 23.05 -15.82
CA LYS A 205 -6.89 23.22 -14.78
C LYS A 205 -8.25 23.37 -15.42
N LEU A 206 -9.23 22.62 -14.93
CA LEU A 206 -10.65 22.78 -15.28
C LEU A 206 -11.36 23.66 -14.24
N GLU A 207 -10.87 23.63 -13.00
CA GLU A 207 -11.32 24.47 -11.90
C GLU A 207 -10.13 25.21 -11.28
N GLU A 208 -10.35 26.44 -10.80
CA GLU A 208 -9.30 27.22 -10.12
C GLU A 208 -9.09 26.74 -8.68
N ARG A 209 -8.27 25.70 -8.55
CA ARG A 209 -7.86 25.08 -7.27
C ARG A 209 -6.38 24.69 -7.28
N ASP A 210 -5.88 24.25 -6.11
CA ASP A 210 -4.52 23.74 -5.94
C ASP A 210 -4.34 22.39 -6.65
N LYS A 211 -3.21 22.25 -7.36
CA LYS A 211 -2.90 21.07 -8.18
C LYS A 211 -2.30 19.96 -7.32
N ILE A 212 -3.14 19.35 -6.48
CA ILE A 212 -2.75 18.25 -5.61
C ILE A 212 -3.27 16.94 -6.21
N PHE A 213 -2.34 16.03 -6.52
CA PHE A 213 -2.67 14.69 -7.00
C PHE A 213 -2.79 13.72 -5.82
N GLY A 214 -3.82 12.87 -5.86
CA GLY A 214 -4.05 11.84 -4.84
C GLY A 214 -4.94 12.25 -3.66
N LEU A 215 -5.66 13.38 -3.75
CA LEU A 215 -6.63 13.77 -2.72
C LEU A 215 -7.77 12.76 -2.57
N ASP A 216 -8.11 12.06 -3.64
CA ASP A 216 -9.14 11.00 -3.68
C ASP A 216 -8.74 9.70 -2.96
N ARG A 217 -7.45 9.53 -2.66
CA ARG A 217 -6.89 8.30 -2.08
C ARG A 217 -6.17 8.48 -0.73
N VAL A 218 -5.94 9.72 -0.33
CA VAL A 218 -5.18 10.02 0.90
C VAL A 218 -6.01 9.70 2.15
N ASP A 219 -5.41 8.98 3.08
CA ASP A 219 -5.94 8.73 4.41
C ASP A 219 -5.26 9.70 5.39
N LYS A 220 -5.95 10.81 5.68
CA LYS A 220 -5.46 11.87 6.59
C LYS A 220 -5.32 11.41 8.06
N SER A 221 -5.83 10.22 8.41
CA SER A 221 -5.64 9.64 9.75
C SER A 221 -4.26 8.98 9.94
N LYS A 222 -3.54 8.73 8.84
CA LYS A 222 -2.19 8.17 8.82
C LYS A 222 -1.18 9.25 8.43
N HIS A 223 0.10 8.97 8.64
CA HIS A 223 1.17 9.83 8.15
C HIS A 223 1.10 9.95 6.62
N VAL A 224 1.17 11.18 6.10
CA VAL A 224 1.08 11.48 4.67
C VAL A 224 2.45 11.88 4.13
N TYR A 225 2.84 11.32 2.98
CA TYR A 225 4.00 11.80 2.24
C TYR A 225 3.57 12.79 1.15
N VAL A 226 4.32 13.86 1.00
CA VAL A 226 4.05 14.90 0.00
C VAL A 226 5.26 15.03 -0.92
N VAL A 227 5.12 14.64 -2.18
CA VAL A 227 6.20 14.71 -3.19
C VAL A 227 5.93 15.78 -4.25
N GLU A 228 6.90 16.13 -5.09
CA GLU A 228 6.71 17.09 -6.19
C GLU A 228 5.93 16.49 -7.38
N GLY A 229 6.31 15.28 -7.78
CA GLY A 229 5.83 14.63 -8.99
C GLY A 229 4.69 13.64 -8.76
N PRO A 230 3.63 13.64 -9.59
CA PRO A 230 2.55 12.67 -9.45
C PRO A 230 3.01 11.23 -9.66
N LEU A 231 3.99 10.98 -10.54
CA LEU A 231 4.52 9.64 -10.74
C LEU A 231 5.31 9.13 -9.53
N ASP A 232 6.10 10.00 -8.89
CA ASP A 232 6.84 9.67 -7.66
C ASP A 232 5.90 9.25 -6.54
N SER A 233 4.73 9.89 -6.44
CA SER A 233 3.74 9.58 -5.40
C SER A 233 3.17 8.16 -5.52
N LEU A 234 3.25 7.54 -6.70
CA LEU A 234 2.75 6.18 -6.92
C LEU A 234 3.64 5.12 -6.26
N PHE A 235 4.87 5.47 -5.88
CA PHE A 235 5.82 4.55 -5.27
C PHE A 235 5.78 4.53 -3.73
N LEU A 236 5.05 5.46 -3.11
CA LEU A 236 4.94 5.58 -1.66
C LEU A 236 3.51 5.32 -1.19
N ASP A 237 3.38 4.70 -0.03
CA ASP A 237 2.06 4.50 0.59
C ASP A 237 1.54 5.81 1.18
N ASN A 238 0.23 6.05 1.05
CA ASN A 238 -0.44 7.25 1.55
C ASN A 238 0.24 8.57 1.14
N CYS A 239 0.51 8.69 -0.16
CA CYS A 239 1.27 9.81 -0.73
C CYS A 239 0.44 10.66 -1.71
N ILE A 240 0.62 11.97 -1.60
CA ILE A 240 0.09 12.98 -2.52
C ILE A 240 1.24 13.69 -3.25
N ALA A 241 0.94 14.33 -4.38
CA ALA A 241 1.91 15.16 -5.08
C ALA A 241 1.43 16.60 -5.27
N ILE A 242 2.34 17.56 -5.06
CA ILE A 242 2.11 19.00 -5.20
C ILE A 242 2.77 19.51 -6.50
N ALA A 243 2.04 19.39 -7.60
CA ALA A 243 2.61 19.61 -8.93
C ALA A 243 2.90 21.09 -9.24
N GLY A 244 4.03 21.60 -8.76
CA GLY A 244 4.47 22.99 -8.92
C GLY A 244 3.56 23.99 -8.19
N VAL A 245 3.10 23.62 -7.00
CA VAL A 245 2.38 24.50 -6.06
C VAL A 245 3.11 24.49 -4.72
N ASP A 246 2.88 25.51 -3.91
CA ASP A 246 3.37 25.50 -2.53
C ASP A 246 2.73 24.36 -1.73
N VAL A 247 3.43 23.87 -0.71
CA VAL A 247 2.91 22.85 0.21
C VAL A 247 1.58 23.35 0.81
N PRO A 248 0.46 22.65 0.58
CA PRO A 248 -0.84 23.06 1.06
C PRO A 248 -0.89 22.98 2.59
N GLN A 249 -1.71 23.83 3.20
CA GLN A 249 -2.01 23.70 4.62
C GLN A 249 -2.91 22.48 4.81
N MET A 250 -2.34 21.40 5.35
CA MET A 250 -3.05 20.16 5.62
C MET A 250 -3.21 19.95 7.12
N ASP A 251 -4.42 19.61 7.54
CA ASP A 251 -4.73 19.22 8.93
C ASP A 251 -4.44 17.73 9.14
N CYS A 252 -3.18 17.34 8.95
CA CYS A 252 -2.70 15.98 9.18
C CYS A 252 -1.19 15.99 9.41
N ASP A 253 -0.64 14.88 9.87
CA ASP A 253 0.79 14.70 10.00
C ASP A 253 1.43 14.34 8.65
N PHE A 254 2.41 15.11 8.21
CA PHE A 254 3.03 14.89 6.91
C PHE A 254 4.53 15.20 6.85
N THR A 255 5.19 14.61 5.86
CA THR A 255 6.59 14.87 5.50
C THR A 255 6.66 15.27 4.03
N VAL A 256 7.37 16.37 3.75
CA VAL A 256 7.58 16.86 2.39
C VAL A 256 8.89 16.29 1.83
N ILE A 257 8.84 15.81 0.59
CA ILE A 257 9.94 15.14 -0.11
C ILE A 257 10.13 15.86 -1.43
N PHE A 258 11.22 16.61 -1.54
CA PHE A 258 11.60 17.29 -2.77
C PHE A 258 12.54 16.41 -3.60
N ASP A 259 12.66 16.75 -4.88
CA ASP A 259 13.68 16.20 -5.77
C ASP A 259 15.08 16.48 -5.18
N ASN A 260 16.01 15.56 -5.41
CA ASN A 260 17.39 15.66 -4.97
C ASN A 260 18.20 16.63 -5.86
N GLU A 261 17.85 17.92 -5.80
CA GLU A 261 18.50 18.98 -6.56
C GLU A 261 19.09 20.07 -5.64
N PRO A 262 20.20 19.80 -4.94
CA PRO A 262 20.77 20.74 -3.96
C PRO A 262 21.37 22.02 -4.57
N ARG A 263 21.24 22.22 -5.89
CA ARG A 263 21.65 23.40 -6.66
C ARG A 263 20.47 24.13 -7.33
N ASN A 264 19.25 23.65 -7.19
CA ASN A 264 18.06 24.29 -7.77
C ASN A 264 17.54 25.39 -6.82
N LYS A 265 17.78 26.66 -7.16
CA LYS A 265 17.42 27.80 -6.29
C LYS A 265 15.93 27.87 -5.94
N GLU A 266 15.05 27.53 -6.86
CA GLU A 266 13.61 27.58 -6.62
C GLU A 266 13.18 26.51 -5.62
N LEU A 267 13.68 25.30 -5.79
CA LEU A 267 13.48 24.17 -4.88
C LEU A 267 14.08 24.46 -3.49
N LEU A 268 15.29 25.02 -3.43
CA LEU A 268 15.91 25.40 -2.15
C LEU A 268 15.05 26.41 -1.37
N LYS A 269 14.47 27.40 -2.05
CA LYS A 269 13.52 28.35 -1.44
C LYS A 269 12.22 27.69 -0.98
N GLN A 270 11.76 26.65 -1.67
CA GLN A 270 10.61 25.88 -1.22
C GLN A 270 10.94 25.08 0.05
N ILE A 271 12.07 24.38 0.08
CA ILE A 271 12.55 23.66 1.27
C ILE A 271 12.66 24.61 2.47
N GLU A 272 13.29 25.77 2.29
CA GLU A 272 13.46 26.75 3.36
C GLU A 272 12.12 27.19 3.96
N ARG A 273 11.14 27.52 3.11
CA ARG A 273 9.78 27.86 3.56
C ARG A 273 9.08 26.71 4.30
N VAL A 274 9.28 25.46 3.89
CA VAL A 274 8.74 24.28 4.58
C VAL A 274 9.35 24.15 5.98
N ILE A 275 10.67 24.34 6.10
CA ILE A 275 11.39 24.29 7.38
C ILE A 275 10.95 25.44 8.29
N GLU A 276 10.79 26.66 7.76
CA GLU A 276 10.33 27.83 8.51
C GLU A 276 8.93 27.65 9.09
N LYS A 277 8.03 27.02 8.33
CA LYS A 277 6.70 26.63 8.79
C LYS A 277 6.70 25.49 9.82
N GLY A 278 7.87 24.91 10.12
CA GLY A 278 8.02 23.84 11.11
C GLY A 278 7.62 22.46 10.62
N HIS A 279 7.44 22.27 9.31
CA HIS A 279 7.10 20.97 8.74
C HIS A 279 8.32 20.05 8.65
N ARG A 280 8.08 18.74 8.58
CA ARG A 280 9.11 17.73 8.31
C ARG A 280 9.49 17.75 6.84
N VAL A 281 10.79 17.63 6.58
CA VAL A 281 11.34 17.57 5.21
C VAL A 281 12.37 16.48 5.09
N VAL A 282 12.38 15.78 3.96
CA VAL A 282 13.46 14.86 3.59
C VAL A 282 14.61 15.63 2.96
N LEU A 283 15.81 15.43 3.47
CA LEU A 283 17.04 15.94 2.87
C LEU A 283 17.94 14.75 2.54
N TRP A 284 17.96 14.37 1.26
CA TRP A 284 18.59 13.14 0.79
C TRP A 284 20.06 12.99 1.25
N PRO A 285 20.56 11.75 1.41
CA PRO A 285 21.97 11.52 1.70
C PRO A 285 22.90 12.18 0.68
N ASP A 286 24.06 12.66 1.10
CA ASP A 286 24.99 13.38 0.21
C ASP A 286 25.50 12.50 -0.95
N GLN A 287 25.52 11.18 -0.75
CA GLN A 287 25.88 10.18 -1.76
C GLN A 287 24.72 9.79 -2.69
N MET A 288 23.52 10.36 -2.53
CA MET A 288 22.38 10.08 -3.40
C MET A 288 22.61 10.72 -4.77
N ASN A 289 22.71 9.89 -5.80
CA ASN A 289 22.99 10.33 -7.18
C ASN A 289 21.73 10.45 -8.06
N TRP A 290 20.59 9.95 -7.58
CA TRP A 290 19.33 9.93 -8.33
C TRP A 290 18.52 11.16 -8.02
N LYS A 291 17.85 11.71 -9.05
CA LYS A 291 17.11 12.96 -8.96
C LYS A 291 15.81 12.80 -8.16
N ASP A 292 14.99 11.83 -8.53
CA ASP A 292 13.66 11.63 -7.95
C ASP A 292 13.45 10.16 -7.54
N ILE A 293 12.31 9.88 -6.90
CA ILE A 293 11.99 8.53 -6.41
C ILE A 293 11.86 7.56 -7.57
N ASN A 294 11.26 7.99 -8.68
CA ASN A 294 11.12 7.13 -9.85
C ASN A 294 12.49 6.73 -10.42
N ASP A 295 13.44 7.66 -10.51
CA ASP A 295 14.80 7.40 -10.94
C ASP A 295 15.49 6.40 -9.99
N MET A 296 15.28 6.50 -8.67
CA MET A 296 15.79 5.51 -7.71
C MET A 296 15.24 4.10 -8.00
N ILE A 297 13.93 3.97 -8.22
CA ILE A 297 13.29 2.68 -8.54
C ILE A 297 13.87 2.08 -9.83
N ILE A 298 13.99 2.89 -10.89
CA ILE A 298 14.55 2.45 -12.19
C ILE A 298 15.97 1.91 -12.02
N HIS A 299 16.75 2.47 -11.08
CA HIS A 299 18.11 2.03 -10.77
C HIS A 299 18.19 0.94 -9.69
N GLY A 300 17.08 0.25 -9.41
CA GLY A 300 17.05 -0.98 -8.61
C GLY A 300 16.78 -0.78 -7.12
N TYR A 301 16.42 0.42 -6.68
CA TYR A 301 15.95 0.60 -5.31
C TYR A 301 14.57 -0.02 -5.16
N THR A 302 14.34 -0.70 -4.04
CA THR A 302 13.03 -1.20 -3.67
C THR A 302 12.24 -0.13 -2.90
N LYS A 303 10.90 -0.24 -2.92
CA LYS A 303 10.01 0.61 -2.12
C LYS A 303 10.41 0.66 -0.64
N SER A 304 10.78 -0.50 -0.06
CA SER A 304 11.21 -0.59 1.34
C SER A 304 12.52 0.17 1.60
N GLN A 305 13.49 0.09 0.69
CA GLN A 305 14.75 0.83 0.84
C GLN A 305 14.54 2.34 0.71
N ILE A 306 13.70 2.78 -0.23
CA ILE A 306 13.35 4.20 -0.36
C ILE A 306 12.64 4.69 0.91
N GLN A 307 11.73 3.89 1.46
CA GLN A 307 11.03 4.20 2.70
C GLN A 307 11.97 4.32 3.92
N GLU A 308 12.96 3.42 4.02
CA GLU A 308 14.00 3.47 5.05
C GLU A 308 14.86 4.74 4.89
N ILE A 309 15.33 5.03 3.67
CA ILE A 309 16.09 6.24 3.38
C ILE A 309 15.29 7.50 3.73
N ILE A 310 14.01 7.57 3.36
CA ILE A 310 13.12 8.69 3.72
C ILE A 310 13.05 8.85 5.23
N THR A 311 12.85 7.74 5.95
CA THR A 311 12.72 7.75 7.42
C THR A 311 13.99 8.26 8.08
N ASP A 312 15.14 7.75 7.67
CA ASP A 312 16.46 8.09 8.23
C ASP A 312 16.91 9.52 7.88
N ASN A 313 16.35 10.10 6.82
CA ASN A 313 16.71 11.43 6.32
C ASN A 313 15.56 12.43 6.44
N THR A 314 14.61 12.19 7.34
CA THR A 314 13.55 13.14 7.69
C THR A 314 14.00 14.04 8.84
N PHE A 315 13.94 15.35 8.64
CA PHE A 315 14.36 16.34 9.62
C PHE A 315 13.24 17.36 9.89
N CYS A 316 13.24 17.96 11.09
CA CYS A 316 12.38 19.10 11.44
C CYS A 316 13.11 20.13 12.32
N GLY A 317 12.54 21.33 12.41
CA GLY A 317 13.02 22.39 13.32
C GLY A 317 14.50 22.74 13.15
N ALA A 318 15.23 22.86 14.25
CA ALA A 318 16.65 23.24 14.25
C ALA A 318 17.54 22.21 13.53
N ALA A 319 17.23 20.92 13.65
CA ALA A 319 17.96 19.86 12.96
C ALA A 319 17.81 19.98 11.43
N ALA A 320 16.61 20.28 10.94
CA ALA A 320 16.37 20.52 9.51
C ALA A 320 17.15 21.73 9.00
N ARG A 321 17.18 22.84 9.75
CA ARG A 321 17.94 24.04 9.35
C ARG A 321 19.44 23.75 9.22
N LEU A 322 20.00 23.04 10.19
CA LEU A 322 21.42 22.66 10.17
C LEU A 322 21.72 21.74 8.98
N ARG A 323 20.95 20.65 8.85
CA ARG A 323 21.14 19.69 7.75
C ARG A 323 20.93 20.34 6.38
N PHE A 324 19.95 21.24 6.24
CA PHE A 324 19.70 21.95 4.98
C PHE A 324 20.86 22.84 4.57
N ALA A 325 21.49 23.53 5.54
CA ALA A 325 22.66 24.37 5.29
C ALA A 325 23.86 23.55 4.77
N GLU A 326 24.03 22.30 5.21
CA GLU A 326 25.07 21.37 4.75
C GLU A 326 24.73 20.72 3.39
N TRP A 327 23.45 20.38 3.21
CA TRP A 327 22.95 19.69 2.02
C TRP A 327 22.97 20.60 0.78
N ARG A 328 22.49 21.85 0.91
CA ARG A 328 22.47 22.81 -0.20
C ARG A 328 23.89 23.12 -0.67
N LYS A 329 24.12 23.09 -1.98
CA LYS A 329 25.45 23.37 -2.58
C LYS A 329 25.59 24.80 -3.09
N ILE A 330 24.56 25.61 -2.93
CA ILE A 330 24.53 27.04 -3.22
C ILE A 330 23.71 27.75 -2.15
N ASN A 331 23.96 29.05 -1.97
CA ASN A 331 23.10 29.88 -1.13
C ASN A 331 21.74 30.06 -1.84
N ALA A 332 20.67 29.82 -1.10
CA ALA A 332 19.28 29.93 -1.55
C ALA A 332 18.88 31.39 -1.81
#